data_AF-A0A2H1H5T6-F1
#
_entry.id   AF-A0A2H1H5T6-F1
#
_cell.length_a   1.000
_cell.length_b   1.000
_cell.length_c   1.000
_cell.angle_alpha   90.00
_cell.angle_beta   90.00
_cell.angle_gamma   90.00
#
_symmetry.space_group_name_H-M   'P 1'
#
loop_
_entity.id
_entity.type
_entity.pdbx_description
1 polymer ?
#
loop_
_entity_poly.entity_id
_entity_poly.type
_entity_poly.pdbx_seq_one_letter_code
_entity_poly.pdbx_strand_id
1 'polypeptide(L)'
;MASLRAPSSSFLSAFLPVVRSRLLPQEFAHHRIPLLRRLQEFRLNASLLPAALIPTPALLGHIWDGVLKAVPKKKTSHMKKRHRQMAGKALKDVTALNKCSACGRLKRAHILCPYCVQSIRQWFSNGFKSKKQLAEEREMEFEERNETRKLWGEKPLLWEDYYNEPRPDEDGKPQTKP
;
A
#
# COMPACT_ATOMS: atom_id res chain seq x y z
N MET A 1 39.43 31.83 -34.27
CA MET A 1 38.96 32.30 -32.94
C MET A 1 37.49 31.94 -32.82
N ALA A 2 37.12 31.01 -31.95
CA ALA A 2 35.73 30.58 -31.75
C ALA A 2 35.28 31.02 -30.34
N SER A 3 34.27 31.89 -30.28
CA SER A 3 33.69 32.38 -29.03
C SER A 3 32.72 31.35 -28.46
N LEU A 4 32.99 30.83 -27.26
CA LEU A 4 32.03 30.05 -26.49
C LEU A 4 30.95 31.00 -25.93
N ARG A 5 29.70 30.82 -26.37
CA ARG A 5 28.54 31.49 -25.75
C ARG A 5 27.98 30.58 -24.66
N ALA A 6 27.88 31.10 -23.44
CA ALA A 6 27.17 30.43 -22.35
C ALA A 6 25.67 30.35 -22.67
N PRO A 7 24.99 29.22 -22.37
CA PRO A 7 23.55 29.10 -22.57
C PRO A 7 22.79 30.00 -21.57
N SER A 8 21.68 30.58 -22.02
CA SER A 8 20.83 31.46 -21.20
C SER A 8 20.17 30.71 -20.05
N SER A 9 19.92 31.41 -18.94
CA SER A 9 19.31 30.87 -17.71
C SER A 9 17.95 30.17 -17.93
N SER A 10 17.22 30.56 -18.98
CA SER A 10 15.97 29.93 -19.40
C SER A 10 16.14 28.47 -19.85
N PHE A 11 17.23 28.12 -20.55
CA PHE A 11 17.49 26.75 -21.00
C PHE A 11 17.80 25.78 -19.85
N LEU A 12 18.44 26.27 -18.78
CA LEU A 12 18.72 25.45 -17.59
C LEU A 12 17.47 25.21 -16.74
N SER A 13 16.49 26.11 -16.76
CA SER A 13 15.24 25.96 -16.00
C SER A 13 14.31 24.86 -16.52
N ALA A 14 14.40 24.51 -17.80
CA ALA A 14 13.58 23.46 -18.42
C ALA A 14 13.94 22.04 -17.95
N PHE A 15 15.14 21.82 -17.41
CA PHE A 15 15.62 20.52 -16.95
C PHE A 15 15.52 20.31 -15.42
N LEU A 16 15.05 21.32 -14.67
CA LEU A 16 14.92 21.24 -13.21
C LEU A 16 13.67 20.52 -12.64
N PRO A 17 12.57 20.21 -13.37
CA PRO A 17 11.43 19.54 -12.75
C PRO A 17 11.56 18.01 -12.66
N VAL A 18 12.54 17.37 -13.32
CA VAL A 18 12.69 15.89 -13.30
C VAL A 18 13.67 15.40 -12.22
N VAL A 19 14.51 16.28 -11.65
CA VAL A 19 15.44 15.89 -10.57
C VAL A 19 14.84 16.08 -9.17
N ARG A 20 13.76 16.86 -9.03
CA ARG A 20 13.12 17.13 -7.72
C ARG A 20 12.24 15.99 -7.20
N SER A 21 11.75 15.11 -8.06
CA SER A 21 10.83 14.02 -7.66
C SER A 21 11.52 12.80 -7.04
N ARG A 22 12.86 12.75 -7.00
CA ARG A 22 13.61 11.66 -6.34
C ARG A 22 14.23 12.01 -4.98
N LEU A 23 14.05 13.23 -4.49
CA LEU A 23 14.64 13.68 -3.22
C LEU A 23 13.63 13.84 -2.07
N LEU A 24 12.35 13.51 -2.30
CA LEU A 24 11.37 13.37 -1.23
C LEU A 24 11.07 11.88 -1.03
N PRO A 25 11.50 11.27 0.08
CA PRO A 25 10.95 9.99 0.50
C PRO A 25 9.44 10.15 0.68
N GLN A 26 8.70 9.31 -0.03
CA GLN A 26 7.27 9.11 0.17
C GLN A 26 7.07 8.53 1.58
N GLU A 27 6.60 9.38 2.49
CA GLU A 27 6.30 9.05 3.88
C GLU A 27 5.15 8.01 3.94
N PHE A 28 5.50 6.73 4.06
CA PHE A 28 4.56 5.71 4.49
C PHE A 28 4.30 5.90 5.99
N ALA A 29 3.04 6.16 6.33
CA ALA A 29 2.59 6.35 7.69
C ALA A 29 2.90 5.13 8.57
N HIS A 30 3.90 5.27 9.44
CA HIS A 30 4.14 4.38 10.56
C HIS A 30 4.22 5.19 11.86
N HIS A 31 3.69 4.57 12.91
CA HIS A 31 3.40 5.14 14.23
C HIS A 31 4.49 6.07 14.79
N ARG A 32 4.06 7.31 15.10
CA ARG A 32 4.91 8.40 15.58
C ARG A 32 5.42 8.13 17.00
N ILE A 33 6.71 7.84 17.10
CA ILE A 33 7.47 7.86 18.35
C ILE A 33 7.73 9.35 18.71
N PRO A 34 7.36 9.83 19.91
CA PRO A 34 7.36 11.27 20.25
C PRO A 34 8.76 11.88 20.51
N LEU A 35 9.85 11.15 20.27
CA LEU A 35 11.22 11.64 20.53
C LEU A 35 11.79 12.49 19.38
N LEU A 36 11.20 12.44 18.19
CA LEU A 36 11.71 13.18 17.03
C LEU A 36 11.32 14.65 17.00
N ARG A 37 10.42 15.12 17.89
CA ARG A 37 10.05 16.54 17.95
C ARG A 37 11.12 17.41 18.63
N ARG A 38 12.01 16.80 19.44
CA ARG A 38 13.09 17.51 20.15
C ARG A 38 14.34 17.77 19.30
N LEU A 39 14.51 17.03 18.19
CA LEU A 39 15.61 17.27 17.25
C LEU A 39 15.32 18.41 16.28
N GLN A 40 14.08 18.91 16.23
CA GLN A 40 13.68 19.99 15.33
C GLN A 40 13.98 21.39 15.90
N GLU A 41 14.27 21.50 17.21
CA GLU A 41 14.69 22.75 17.86
C GLU A 41 16.21 22.99 17.78
N PHE A 42 17.01 21.95 17.48
CA PHE A 42 18.40 22.11 17.04
C PHE A 42 18.48 22.52 15.57
N ARG A 43 17.62 23.46 15.15
CA ARG A 43 17.85 24.30 13.97
C ARG A 43 18.99 25.24 14.31
N LEU A 44 20.19 24.69 14.18
CA LEU A 44 21.45 25.39 14.16
C LEU A 44 21.29 26.62 13.26
N ASN A 45 21.53 27.80 13.84
CA ASN A 45 21.94 28.97 13.10
C ASN A 45 23.12 28.52 12.23
N ALA A 46 22.86 28.29 10.95
CA ALA A 46 23.87 27.90 9.99
C ALA A 46 24.76 29.12 9.75
N SER A 47 25.73 29.30 10.66
CA SER A 47 26.93 30.06 10.36
C SER A 47 27.49 29.50 9.06
N LEU A 48 27.67 30.36 8.07
CA LEU A 48 28.33 30.09 6.79
C LEU A 48 29.83 29.84 7.02
N LEU A 49 30.16 28.87 7.87
CA LEU A 49 31.50 28.32 7.97
C LEU A 49 31.59 27.21 6.92
N PRO A 50 32.68 27.16 6.14
CA PRO A 50 32.87 26.15 5.13
C PRO A 50 32.75 24.77 5.78
N ALA A 51 31.96 23.88 5.17
CA ALA A 51 31.76 22.49 5.57
C ALA A 51 33.07 21.66 5.67
N ALA A 52 34.22 22.27 5.35
CA ALA A 52 35.56 21.71 5.49
C ALA A 52 36.11 21.67 6.93
N LEU A 53 35.45 22.33 7.90
CA LEU A 53 35.94 22.42 9.28
C LEU A 53 35.01 21.82 10.33
N ILE A 54 33.98 21.05 9.93
CA ILE A 54 33.24 20.23 10.88
C ILE A 54 34.07 18.95 11.06
N PRO A 55 34.71 18.70 12.22
CA PRO A 55 35.30 17.40 12.48
C PRO A 55 34.14 16.43 12.38
N THR A 56 34.18 15.51 11.40
CA THR A 56 33.28 14.36 11.45
C THR A 56 33.50 13.77 12.83
N PRO A 57 32.49 13.76 13.73
CA PRO A 57 32.71 13.26 15.07
C PRO A 57 33.28 11.86 14.90
N ALA A 58 34.40 11.55 15.54
CA ALA A 58 35.11 10.28 15.35
C ALA A 58 34.16 9.07 15.45
N LEU A 59 33.06 9.22 16.21
CA LEU A 59 31.89 8.36 16.21
C LEU A 59 31.30 8.02 14.82
N LEU A 60 31.02 9.00 13.96
CA LEU A 60 30.56 8.77 12.59
C LEU A 60 31.62 8.02 11.78
N GLY A 61 32.90 8.36 11.93
CA GLY A 61 34.00 7.64 11.28
C GLY A 61 34.05 6.17 11.66
N HIS A 62 33.91 5.84 12.95
CA HIS A 62 33.86 4.46 13.43
C HIS A 62 32.62 3.69 12.95
N ILE A 63 31.47 4.36 12.83
CA ILE A 63 30.25 3.77 12.28
C ILE A 63 30.43 3.43 10.79
N TRP A 64 31.02 4.34 10.01
CA TRP A 64 31.31 4.11 8.59
C TRP A 64 32.30 2.98 8.38
N ASP A 65 33.36 2.92 9.17
CA ASP A 65 34.33 1.83 9.16
C ASP A 65 33.70 0.48 9.53
N GLY A 66 32.80 0.47 10.53
CA GLY A 66 32.06 -0.72 10.95
C GLY A 66 31.16 -1.25 9.84
N VAL A 67 30.45 -0.37 9.12
CA VAL A 67 29.57 -0.76 8.00
C VAL A 67 30.38 -1.27 6.82
N LEU A 68 31.48 -0.59 6.45
CA LEU A 68 32.34 -1.03 5.35
C LEU A 68 33.09 -2.34 5.67
N LYS A 69 33.40 -2.60 6.95
CA LYS A 69 34.02 -3.85 7.42
C LYS A 69 33.00 -4.96 7.71
N ALA A 70 31.71 -4.67 7.83
CA ALA A 70 30.64 -5.64 8.13
C ALA A 70 30.21 -6.52 6.94
N VAL A 71 31.01 -6.57 5.87
CA VAL A 71 30.76 -7.48 4.74
C VAL A 71 31.20 -8.90 5.11
N PRO A 72 30.40 -9.94 4.81
CA PRO A 72 30.81 -11.33 5.03
C PRO A 72 32.16 -11.62 4.38
N LYS A 73 33.18 -11.91 5.19
CA LYS A 73 34.56 -12.10 4.71
C LYS A 73 34.69 -13.29 3.74
N LYS A 74 33.84 -14.31 3.91
CA LYS A 74 33.87 -15.57 3.15
C LYS A 74 32.45 -16.08 2.88
N LYS A 75 32.28 -16.75 1.73
CA LYS A 75 31.04 -17.44 1.37
C LYS A 75 30.76 -18.58 2.36
N THR A 76 29.52 -18.71 2.82
CA THR A 76 29.13 -19.83 3.69
C THR A 76 29.12 -21.15 2.92
N SER A 77 29.61 -22.24 3.52
CA SER A 77 29.53 -23.57 2.93
C SER A 77 28.09 -24.08 2.82
N HIS A 78 27.84 -25.01 1.90
CA HIS A 78 26.52 -25.62 1.72
C HIS A 78 25.99 -26.26 3.01
N MET A 79 26.85 -26.98 3.74
CA MET A 79 26.53 -27.57 5.04
C MET A 79 26.03 -26.52 6.05
N LYS A 80 26.79 -25.43 6.24
CA LYS A 80 26.41 -24.35 7.18
C LYS A 80 25.11 -23.66 6.78
N LYS A 81 24.87 -23.50 5.47
CA LYS A 81 23.59 -22.97 4.95
C LYS A 81 22.43 -23.91 5.26
N ARG A 82 22.57 -25.21 4.98
CA ARG A 82 21.54 -26.22 5.21
C ARG A 82 21.18 -26.36 6.69
N HIS A 83 22.17 -26.43 7.58
CA HIS A 83 21.89 -26.48 9.03
C HIS A 83 21.18 -25.22 9.51
N ARG A 84 21.59 -24.03 9.04
CA ARG A 84 20.90 -22.79 9.39
C ARG A 84 19.45 -22.73 8.87
N GLN A 85 19.17 -23.31 7.70
CA GLN A 85 17.86 -23.23 7.06
C GLN A 85 16.90 -24.33 7.52
N MET A 86 17.39 -25.55 7.73
CA MET A 86 16.54 -26.74 7.89
C MET A 86 16.57 -27.35 9.29
N ALA A 87 17.62 -27.11 10.09
CA ALA A 87 17.69 -27.71 11.43
C ALA A 87 16.66 -27.05 12.36
N GLY A 88 15.64 -27.80 12.78
CA GLY A 88 14.60 -27.33 13.71
C GLY A 88 13.64 -26.27 13.14
N LYS A 89 13.73 -25.98 11.83
CA LYS A 89 12.90 -24.98 11.14
C LYS A 89 11.89 -25.60 10.18
N ALA A 90 11.63 -26.89 10.33
CA ALA A 90 10.58 -27.56 9.56
C ALA A 90 9.20 -26.98 9.92
N LEU A 91 8.31 -26.95 8.94
CA LEU A 91 6.91 -26.60 9.18
C LEU A 91 6.30 -27.69 10.07
N LYS A 92 5.66 -27.29 11.17
CA LYS A 92 4.99 -28.22 12.08
C LYS A 92 3.64 -28.61 11.50
N ASP A 93 3.32 -29.90 11.57
CA ASP A 93 2.02 -30.39 11.16
C ASP A 93 0.92 -29.94 12.12
N VAL A 94 -0.22 -29.54 11.57
CA VAL A 94 -1.38 -29.13 12.35
C VAL A 94 -2.26 -30.36 12.60
N THR A 95 -2.13 -30.96 13.78
CA THR A 95 -2.90 -32.16 14.18
C THR A 95 -4.30 -31.84 14.69
N ALA A 96 -4.54 -30.58 15.08
CA ALA A 96 -5.80 -30.12 15.66
C ALA A 96 -6.88 -29.85 14.60
N LEU A 97 -7.27 -30.87 13.82
CA LEU A 97 -8.28 -30.80 12.78
C LEU A 97 -9.48 -31.70 13.12
N ASN A 98 -10.68 -31.12 13.10
CA ASN A 98 -11.95 -31.81 13.36
C ASN A 98 -12.92 -31.63 12.18
N LYS A 99 -13.90 -32.52 12.03
CA LYS A 99 -15.00 -32.32 11.08
C LYS A 99 -16.01 -31.30 11.63
N CYS A 100 -16.57 -30.47 10.75
CA CYS A 100 -17.63 -29.55 11.11
C CYS A 100 -18.95 -30.31 11.31
N SER A 101 -19.65 -30.03 12.40
CA SER A 101 -20.96 -30.62 12.71
C SER A 101 -22.08 -30.21 11.73
N ALA A 102 -21.98 -29.04 11.10
CA ALA A 102 -22.99 -28.54 10.17
C ALA A 102 -22.77 -29.01 8.73
N CYS A 103 -21.57 -28.78 8.17
CA CYS A 103 -21.29 -29.08 6.76
C CYS A 103 -20.40 -30.32 6.52
N GLY A 104 -19.90 -30.97 7.57
CA GLY A 104 -19.02 -32.15 7.46
C GLY A 104 -17.58 -31.86 7.00
N ARG A 105 -17.27 -30.65 6.54
CA ARG A 105 -15.93 -30.26 6.06
C ARG A 105 -14.91 -30.20 7.20
N LEU A 106 -13.64 -30.40 6.89
CA LEU A 106 -12.55 -30.24 7.85
C LEU A 106 -12.43 -28.78 8.31
N LYS A 107 -12.27 -28.59 9.61
CA LYS A 107 -11.99 -27.31 10.25
C LYS A 107 -10.91 -27.47 11.32
N ARG A 108 -10.33 -26.36 11.78
CA ARG A 108 -9.45 -26.39 12.96
C ARG A 108 -10.26 -26.61 14.24
N ALA A 109 -9.66 -27.29 15.21
CA ALA A 109 -10.23 -27.43 16.53
C ALA A 109 -10.41 -26.04 17.18
N HIS A 110 -11.46 -25.88 17.98
CA HIS A 110 -11.81 -24.64 18.71
C HIS A 110 -12.10 -23.39 17.85
N ILE A 111 -12.09 -23.50 16.51
CA ILE A 111 -12.42 -22.41 15.59
C ILE A 111 -13.74 -22.72 14.89
N LEU A 112 -14.54 -21.69 14.60
CA LEU A 112 -15.77 -21.84 13.80
C LEU A 112 -15.43 -22.27 12.36
N CYS A 113 -16.35 -22.98 11.71
CA CYS A 113 -16.11 -23.42 10.33
C CYS A 113 -16.11 -22.20 9.39
N PRO A 114 -15.03 -21.96 8.63
CA PRO A 114 -14.96 -20.79 7.75
C PRO A 114 -16.05 -20.81 6.68
N TYR A 115 -16.40 -22.00 6.17
CA TYR A 115 -17.43 -22.16 5.16
C TYR A 115 -18.82 -21.84 5.69
N CYS A 116 -19.19 -22.40 6.86
CA CYS A 116 -20.50 -22.14 7.46
C CYS A 116 -20.64 -20.67 7.87
N VAL A 117 -19.60 -20.08 8.46
CA VAL A 117 -19.62 -18.66 8.84
C VAL A 117 -19.77 -17.78 7.59
N GLN A 118 -19.07 -18.09 6.50
CA GLN A 118 -19.20 -17.35 5.24
C GLN A 118 -20.61 -17.46 4.65
N SER A 119 -21.19 -18.66 4.60
CA SER A 119 -22.55 -18.85 4.07
C SER A 119 -23.60 -18.13 4.92
N ILE A 120 -23.48 -18.22 6.25
CA ILE A 120 -24.39 -17.55 7.18
C ILE A 120 -24.27 -16.04 7.04
N ARG A 121 -23.03 -15.52 7.00
CA ARG A 121 -22.78 -14.08 6.80
C ARG A 121 -23.38 -13.59 5.48
N GLN A 122 -23.18 -14.33 4.39
CA GLN A 122 -23.78 -14.00 3.09
C GLN A 122 -25.30 -13.99 3.16
N TRP A 123 -25.90 -14.96 3.85
CA TRP A 123 -27.35 -15.04 3.98
C TRP A 123 -27.95 -13.87 4.77
N PHE A 124 -27.31 -13.47 5.87
CA PHE A 124 -27.69 -12.27 6.62
C PHE A 124 -27.48 -10.99 5.81
N SER A 125 -26.34 -10.83 5.12
CA SER A 125 -26.07 -9.66 4.28
C SER A 125 -27.07 -9.52 3.12
N ASN A 126 -27.56 -10.64 2.61
CA ASN A 126 -28.56 -10.67 1.54
C ASN A 126 -30.01 -10.47 2.05
N GLY A 127 -30.22 -10.32 3.36
CA GLY A 127 -31.56 -10.22 3.94
C GLY A 127 -32.43 -11.47 3.67
N PHE A 128 -31.82 -12.66 3.65
CA PHE A 128 -32.49 -13.94 3.36
C PHE A 128 -33.08 -14.09 1.95
N LYS A 129 -32.79 -13.15 1.04
CA LYS A 129 -33.26 -13.19 -0.35
C LYS A 129 -32.58 -14.28 -1.17
N SER A 130 -33.31 -14.83 -2.13
CA SER A 130 -32.76 -15.77 -3.10
C SER A 130 -31.83 -15.06 -4.09
N LYS A 131 -30.94 -15.82 -4.74
CA LYS A 131 -30.04 -15.26 -5.78
C LYS A 131 -30.80 -14.63 -6.95
N LYS A 132 -31.98 -15.16 -7.28
CA LYS A 132 -32.83 -14.63 -8.36
C LYS A 132 -33.38 -13.26 -7.98
N GLN A 133 -33.98 -13.16 -6.79
CA GLN A 133 -34.48 -11.89 -6.24
C GLN A 133 -33.38 -10.83 -6.16
N LEU A 134 -32.16 -11.18 -5.74
CA LEU A 134 -31.05 -10.23 -5.71
C LEU A 134 -30.57 -9.79 -7.09
N ALA A 135 -30.69 -10.66 -8.10
CA ALA A 135 -30.37 -10.30 -9.47
C ALA A 135 -31.43 -9.35 -10.04
N GLU A 136 -32.70 -9.68 -9.83
CA GLU A 136 -33.85 -8.83 -10.19
C GLU A 136 -33.76 -7.45 -9.53
N GLU A 137 -33.48 -7.38 -8.22
CA GLU A 137 -33.29 -6.11 -7.51
C GLU A 137 -32.14 -5.28 -8.07
N ARG A 138 -31.06 -5.92 -8.51
CA ARG A 138 -29.91 -5.25 -9.11
C ARG A 138 -30.22 -4.74 -10.52
N GLU A 139 -30.96 -5.52 -11.32
CA GLU A 139 -31.43 -5.10 -12.64
C GLU A 139 -32.41 -3.92 -12.53
N MET A 140 -33.30 -3.94 -11.54
CA MET A 140 -34.20 -2.83 -11.19
C MET A 140 -33.41 -1.58 -10.78
N GLU A 141 -32.41 -1.72 -9.88
CA GLU A 141 -31.53 -0.61 -9.47
C GLU A 141 -30.76 -0.02 -10.66
N PHE A 142 -30.34 -0.87 -11.60
CA PHE A 142 -29.64 -0.45 -12.80
C PHE A 142 -30.55 0.34 -13.76
N GLU A 143 -31.77 -0.13 -14.01
CA GLU A 143 -32.71 0.60 -14.86
C GLU A 143 -33.14 1.92 -14.22
N GLU A 144 -33.43 1.93 -12.91
CA GLU A 144 -33.74 3.16 -12.16
C GLU A 144 -32.57 4.17 -12.25
N ARG A 145 -31.32 3.69 -12.15
CA ARG A 145 -30.13 4.54 -12.34
C ARG A 145 -30.02 5.07 -13.78
N ASN A 146 -30.44 4.30 -14.78
CA ASN A 146 -30.45 4.75 -16.17
C ASN A 146 -31.59 5.74 -16.44
N GLU A 147 -32.76 5.54 -15.87
CA GLU A 147 -33.89 6.47 -15.95
C GLU A 147 -33.57 7.81 -15.30
N THR A 148 -33.00 7.81 -14.10
CA THR A 148 -32.51 9.02 -13.43
C THR A 148 -31.48 9.76 -14.29
N ARG A 149 -30.48 9.05 -14.85
CA ARG A 149 -29.53 9.65 -15.81
C ARG A 149 -30.21 10.26 -17.04
N LYS A 150 -31.19 9.58 -17.64
CA LYS A 150 -31.97 10.10 -18.78
C LYS A 150 -32.72 11.39 -18.41
N LEU A 151 -33.32 11.46 -17.21
CA LEU A 151 -34.00 12.66 -16.70
C LEU A 151 -33.04 13.84 -16.54
N TRP A 152 -31.80 13.59 -16.11
CA TRP A 152 -30.74 14.58 -16.03
C TRP A 152 -30.06 14.90 -17.38
N GLY A 153 -30.48 14.26 -18.48
CA GLY A 153 -29.95 14.49 -19.83
C GLY A 153 -28.62 13.79 -20.12
N GLU A 154 -28.21 12.83 -19.30
CA GLU A 154 -27.00 12.04 -19.51
C GLU A 154 -27.25 10.76 -20.33
N LYS A 155 -26.17 10.18 -20.86
CA LYS A 155 -26.21 8.88 -21.53
C LYS A 155 -26.49 7.75 -20.51
N PRO A 156 -27.31 6.75 -20.86
CA PRO A 156 -27.50 5.57 -20.01
C PRO A 156 -26.18 4.82 -19.83
N LEU A 157 -26.04 4.21 -18.64
CA LEU A 157 -24.92 3.33 -18.32
C LEU A 157 -25.06 2.00 -19.05
N LEU A 158 -23.91 1.45 -19.40
CA LEU A 158 -23.79 0.06 -19.79
C LEU A 158 -23.54 -0.80 -18.54
N TRP A 159 -23.96 -2.06 -18.56
CA TRP A 159 -23.84 -2.95 -17.42
C TRP A 159 -22.37 -3.17 -16.99
N GLU A 160 -21.45 -3.29 -17.95
CA GLU A 160 -20.02 -3.44 -17.69
C GLU A 160 -19.43 -2.27 -16.88
N ASP A 161 -20.00 -1.08 -17.03
CA ASP A 161 -19.52 0.14 -16.39
C ASP A 161 -20.16 0.39 -15.01
N TYR A 162 -21.20 -0.37 -14.64
CA TYR A 162 -22.02 -0.12 -13.45
C TYR A 162 -21.23 0.01 -12.14
N TYR A 163 -20.21 -0.84 -11.94
CA TYR A 163 -19.40 -0.86 -10.72
C TYR A 163 -18.23 0.13 -10.73
N ASN A 164 -17.87 0.65 -11.90
CA ASN A 164 -16.77 1.61 -12.05
C ASN A 164 -17.25 3.05 -11.86
N GLU A 165 -18.54 3.28 -12.05
CA GLU A 165 -19.16 4.59 -11.89
C GLU A 165 -19.42 4.92 -10.41
N PRO A 166 -19.15 6.16 -9.98
CA PRO A 166 -19.50 6.60 -8.63
C PRO A 166 -21.00 6.50 -8.40
N ARG A 167 -21.39 6.22 -7.14
CA ARG A 167 -22.80 6.30 -6.77
C ARG A 167 -23.31 7.74 -6.93
N PRO A 168 -24.58 7.92 -7.31
CA PRO A 168 -25.19 9.24 -7.38
C PRO A 168 -25.16 9.93 -6.01
N ASP A 169 -25.22 11.26 -6.03
CA ASP A 169 -25.29 12.09 -4.82
C ASP A 169 -26.62 11.85 -4.07
N GLU A 170 -26.76 12.38 -2.85
CA GLU A 170 -28.00 12.25 -2.04
C GLU A 170 -29.24 12.78 -2.78
N ASP A 171 -29.06 13.76 -3.68
CA ASP A 171 -30.11 14.31 -4.55
C ASP A 171 -30.41 13.43 -5.79
N GLY A 172 -29.79 12.25 -5.90
CA GLY A 172 -29.93 11.33 -7.04
C GLY A 172 -29.21 11.81 -8.31
N LYS A 173 -28.43 12.88 -8.23
CA LYS A 173 -27.70 13.45 -9.36
C LYS A 173 -26.47 12.59 -9.70
N PRO A 174 -26.23 12.23 -10.98
CA PRO A 174 -24.99 11.58 -11.38
C PRO A 174 -23.79 12.50 -11.11
N GLN A 175 -22.73 11.94 -10.51
CA GLN A 175 -21.51 12.70 -10.29
C GLN A 175 -20.79 12.92 -11.62
N THR A 176 -20.59 14.18 -11.98
CA THR A 176 -19.75 14.54 -13.12
C THR A 176 -18.29 14.23 -12.78
N LYS A 177 -17.65 13.33 -13.54
CA LYS A 177 -16.20 13.12 -13.41
C LYS A 177 -15.47 14.45 -13.65
N PRO A 178 -14.50 14.83 -12.79
CA PRO A 178 -13.72 16.04 -12.97
C PRO A 178 -12.86 16.01 -14.23
#